data_AF-A0A7C2BEH0-F1
#
_entry.id   AF-A0A7C2BEH0-F1
#
_cell.length_a   1.000
_cell.length_b   1.000
_cell.length_c   1.000
_cell.angle_alpha   90.00
_cell.angle_beta   90.00
_cell.angle_gamma   90.00
#
_symmetry.space_group_name_H-M   'P 1'
#
loop_
_entity.id
_entity.type
_entity.pdbx_description
1 polymer ?
#
loop_
_entity_poly.entity_id
_entity_poly.type
_entity_poly.pdbx_seq_one_letter_code
_entity_poly.pdbx_strand_id
1 'polypeptide(L)'
;MRAVEERYPAQVVVIGVHSPKFPNEREPANVRQAILREDIAHPVVHDPELLLWRRYAVRAWPTLVFVGPDGRILGVHEGEIPVESLVRAVAQLLARAGVTAASPLDFLAPEQRPRTPLAFPGKLAVSEARDRLVVSDTGHHRLVVAALDGTVYQVIGDGTPGLRDGSLDEARFCEPQGVFLHGDLCFVADRGNHAIRRVDLARGVVETIAGTGRLGHGFPSAGPARQLDLRSPWALWYRDGFLFVAMAGSHQIWVLDLATGLFQPYAGSGMEGIQGGPLDRAWFAQPSGLTSDGHVLYVACPEASAVRTVDLPGTPNPKVGRLVGTGLFDFGDRDGTGDAVRLQHPLDVAWSGRELLVADTYNHKVKRLDPTTRTCMTWAGDGHPGHEDGPLERARFWEPGGLAVAGDRVFVADTNQHAVRVIDQVRGVVWTLELRGLTPPGG
;
A
#
# COMPACT_ATOMS: atom_id res chain seq x y z
N MET A 1 0.55 -8.87 16.10
CA MET A 1 -0.13 -10.00 16.78
C MET A 1 0.65 -11.30 16.72
N ARG A 2 1.22 -11.70 15.57
CA ARG A 2 2.05 -12.92 15.40
C ARG A 2 3.02 -13.23 16.55
N ALA A 3 3.79 -12.24 17.02
CA ALA A 3 4.72 -12.44 18.15
C ALA A 3 4.05 -12.90 19.46
N VAL A 4 2.78 -12.54 19.69
CA VAL A 4 1.98 -13.05 20.83
C VAL A 4 1.53 -14.48 20.58
N GLU A 5 1.04 -14.76 19.36
CA GLU A 5 0.58 -16.10 18.95
C GLU A 5 1.71 -17.13 19.02
N GLU A 6 2.90 -16.79 18.51
CA GLU A 6 4.08 -17.65 18.54
C GLU A 6 4.59 -17.88 19.96
N ARG A 7 4.51 -16.87 20.83
CA ARG A 7 5.07 -16.93 22.18
C ARG A 7 4.13 -17.58 23.20
N TYR A 8 2.82 -17.47 23.00
CA TYR A 8 1.80 -18.00 23.92
C TYR A 8 0.72 -18.85 23.21
N PRO A 9 1.08 -19.81 22.36
CA PRO A 9 0.12 -20.51 21.48
C PRO A 9 -0.92 -21.34 22.24
N ALA A 10 -0.61 -21.77 23.47
CA ALA A 10 -1.53 -22.53 24.32
C ALA A 10 -2.33 -21.65 25.28
N GLN A 11 -1.79 -20.49 25.69
CA GLN A 11 -2.40 -19.66 26.74
C GLN A 11 -3.19 -18.46 26.21
N VAL A 12 -2.93 -18.03 24.98
CA VAL A 12 -3.55 -16.84 24.39
C VAL A 12 -4.05 -17.16 23.00
N VAL A 13 -5.30 -16.79 22.75
CA VAL A 13 -5.90 -16.79 21.42
C VAL A 13 -6.09 -15.35 20.98
N VAL A 14 -5.58 -15.02 19.80
CA VAL A 14 -5.90 -13.77 19.11
C VAL A 14 -7.14 -14.03 18.25
N ILE A 15 -8.12 -13.14 18.34
CA ILE A 15 -9.28 -13.13 17.43
C ILE A 15 -9.34 -11.75 16.79
N GLY A 16 -9.17 -11.69 15.48
CA GLY A 16 -9.36 -10.47 14.72
C GLY A 16 -10.86 -10.19 14.58
N VAL A 17 -11.35 -9.07 15.12
CA VAL A 17 -12.73 -8.64 14.87
C VAL A 17 -12.70 -7.57 13.79
N HIS A 18 -12.87 -7.98 12.54
CA HIS A 18 -12.86 -7.08 11.38
C HIS A 18 -14.10 -6.21 11.41
N SER A 19 -13.90 -4.93 11.72
CA SER A 19 -14.92 -3.90 11.85
C SER A 19 -14.67 -2.85 10.76
N PRO A 20 -15.40 -2.89 9.63
CA PRO A 20 -15.01 -2.15 8.43
C PRO A 20 -15.22 -0.64 8.56
N LYS A 21 -14.29 0.13 7.99
CA LYS A 21 -14.43 1.59 7.82
C LYS A 21 -15.16 1.89 6.52
N PHE A 22 -14.74 1.26 5.43
CA PHE A 22 -15.23 1.49 4.08
C PHE A 22 -16.32 0.47 3.67
N PRO A 23 -17.29 0.85 2.81
CA PRO A 23 -18.28 -0.06 2.27
C PRO A 23 -17.69 -1.32 1.63
N ASN A 24 -16.60 -1.20 0.86
CA ASN A 24 -15.91 -2.32 0.22
C ASN A 24 -15.46 -3.41 1.22
N GLU A 25 -15.07 -3.00 2.42
CA GLU A 25 -14.59 -3.92 3.46
C GLU A 25 -15.71 -4.69 4.16
N ARG A 26 -16.97 -4.37 3.88
CA ARG A 26 -18.14 -5.13 4.38
C ARG A 26 -18.38 -6.41 3.58
N GLU A 27 -17.73 -6.56 2.43
CA GLU A 27 -17.90 -7.73 1.59
C GLU A 27 -16.94 -8.85 2.05
N PRO A 28 -17.44 -10.03 2.49
CA PRO A 28 -16.59 -11.09 3.04
C PRO A 28 -15.48 -11.56 2.10
N ALA A 29 -15.71 -11.53 0.79
CA ALA A 29 -14.70 -11.90 -0.20
C ALA A 29 -13.47 -10.98 -0.13
N ASN A 30 -13.67 -9.68 0.07
CA ASN A 30 -12.58 -8.69 0.17
C ASN A 30 -11.79 -8.87 1.48
N VAL A 31 -12.49 -9.17 2.57
CA VAL A 31 -11.85 -9.48 3.86
C VAL A 31 -10.98 -10.73 3.75
N ARG A 32 -11.44 -11.78 3.06
CA ARG A 32 -10.62 -12.97 2.78
C ARG A 32 -9.36 -12.63 1.98
N GLN A 33 -9.45 -11.77 0.97
CA GLN A 33 -8.27 -11.31 0.23
C GLN A 33 -7.30 -10.54 1.13
N ALA A 34 -7.79 -9.69 2.04
CA ALA A 34 -6.94 -9.00 3.01
C ALA A 34 -6.26 -9.97 4.00
N ILE A 35 -6.97 -10.98 4.49
CA ILE A 35 -6.42 -12.06 5.34
C ILE A 35 -5.26 -12.76 4.64
N LEU A 36 -5.46 -13.14 3.37
CA LEU A 36 -4.44 -13.77 2.56
C LEU A 36 -3.26 -12.82 2.31
N ARG A 37 -3.51 -11.56 1.93
CA ARG A 37 -2.49 -10.55 1.62
C ARG A 37 -1.59 -10.24 2.82
N GLU A 38 -2.15 -10.06 4.00
CA GLU A 38 -1.41 -9.74 5.23
C GLU A 38 -0.98 -10.99 6.01
N ASP A 39 -1.21 -12.20 5.46
CA ASP A 39 -0.82 -13.50 6.02
C ASP A 39 -1.27 -13.65 7.49
N ILE A 40 -2.58 -13.44 7.68
CA ILE A 40 -3.26 -13.54 8.98
C ILE A 40 -3.63 -15.00 9.24
N ALA A 41 -2.99 -15.61 10.24
CA ALA A 41 -3.22 -17.01 10.62
C ALA A 41 -4.26 -17.20 11.74
N HIS A 42 -4.54 -16.16 12.52
CA HIS A 42 -5.51 -16.24 13.62
C HIS A 42 -6.96 -16.17 13.12
N PRO A 43 -7.93 -16.68 13.89
CA PRO A 43 -9.35 -16.57 13.55
C PRO A 43 -9.81 -15.12 13.37
N VAL A 44 -10.60 -14.89 12.32
CA VAL A 44 -11.21 -13.58 12.03
C VAL A 44 -12.72 -13.68 12.08
N VAL A 45 -13.34 -12.84 12.91
CA VAL A 45 -14.77 -12.58 12.92
C VAL A 45 -15.03 -11.37 12.05
N HIS A 46 -15.91 -11.51 11.06
CA HIS A 46 -16.39 -10.40 10.25
C HIS A 46 -17.59 -9.75 10.94
N ASP A 47 -17.46 -8.47 11.36
CA ASP A 47 -18.49 -7.67 12.03
C ASP A 47 -18.93 -6.47 11.14
N PRO A 48 -19.57 -6.69 9.98
CA PRO A 48 -19.85 -5.63 9.02
C PRO A 48 -20.86 -4.59 9.52
N GLU A 49 -21.72 -4.97 10.47
CA GLU A 49 -22.68 -4.07 11.12
C GLU A 49 -22.12 -3.36 12.36
N LEU A 50 -20.84 -3.57 12.72
CA LEU A 50 -20.19 -2.99 13.89
C LEU A 50 -20.91 -3.33 15.21
N LEU A 51 -21.46 -4.55 15.33
CA LEU A 51 -22.17 -5.01 16.52
C LEU A 51 -21.21 -5.22 17.69
N LEU A 52 -20.11 -5.94 17.49
CA LEU A 52 -19.09 -6.18 18.50
C LEU A 52 -18.35 -4.88 18.83
N TRP A 53 -18.02 -4.10 17.80
CA TRP A 53 -17.44 -2.76 17.96
C TRP A 53 -18.23 -1.91 18.98
N ARG A 54 -19.56 -1.82 18.80
CA ARG A 54 -20.43 -1.05 19.71
C ARG A 54 -20.56 -1.70 21.09
N ARG A 55 -20.72 -3.03 21.16
CA ARG A 55 -20.87 -3.75 22.43
C ARG A 55 -19.63 -3.65 23.33
N TYR A 56 -18.46 -3.60 22.73
CA TYR A 56 -17.18 -3.39 23.44
C TYR A 56 -16.81 -1.90 23.58
N ALA A 57 -17.70 -0.99 23.19
CA ALA A 57 -17.52 0.47 23.28
C ALA A 57 -16.23 0.98 22.62
N VAL A 58 -15.83 0.37 21.51
CA VAL A 58 -14.61 0.71 20.76
C VAL A 58 -14.75 2.08 20.09
N ARG A 59 -13.66 2.85 20.05
CA ARG A 59 -13.62 4.24 19.53
C ARG A 59 -12.49 4.53 18.55
N ALA A 60 -11.53 3.61 18.39
CA ALA A 60 -10.36 3.81 17.55
C ALA A 60 -9.98 2.50 16.85
N TRP A 61 -9.43 2.63 15.63
CA TRP A 61 -8.74 1.53 14.97
C TRP A 61 -7.23 1.68 15.19
N PRO A 62 -6.49 0.61 15.55
CA PRO A 62 -6.99 -0.61 16.17
C PRO A 62 -7.35 -0.40 17.65
N THR A 63 -8.16 -1.29 18.22
CA THR A 63 -8.35 -1.42 19.68
C THR A 63 -8.20 -2.89 20.07
N LEU A 64 -7.40 -3.13 21.12
CA LEU A 64 -7.19 -4.45 21.70
C LEU A 64 -8.02 -4.58 22.97
N VAL A 65 -8.82 -5.64 23.06
CA VAL A 65 -9.55 -5.99 24.28
C VAL A 65 -8.99 -7.31 24.81
N PHE A 66 -8.50 -7.28 26.05
CA PHE A 66 -7.97 -8.47 26.72
C PHE A 66 -9.09 -9.12 27.55
N VAL A 67 -9.40 -10.38 27.27
CA VAL A 67 -10.47 -11.14 27.94
C VAL A 67 -9.85 -12.30 28.72
N GLY A 68 -10.26 -12.44 29.99
CA GLY A 68 -9.80 -13.50 30.89
C GLY A 68 -10.52 -14.83 30.68
N PRO A 69 -10.02 -15.93 31.29
CA PRO A 69 -10.62 -17.26 31.15
C PRO A 69 -12.07 -17.36 31.64
N ASP A 70 -12.51 -16.46 32.51
CA ASP A 70 -13.87 -16.35 33.04
C ASP A 70 -14.79 -15.44 32.20
N GLY A 71 -14.31 -14.97 31.04
CA GLY A 71 -15.02 -14.07 30.14
C GLY A 71 -15.02 -12.59 30.55
N ARG A 72 -14.31 -12.22 31.63
CA ARG A 72 -14.23 -10.81 32.06
C ARG A 72 -13.19 -10.05 31.25
N ILE A 73 -13.45 -8.76 31.01
CA ILE A 73 -12.48 -7.85 30.38
C ILE A 73 -11.39 -7.51 31.40
N LEU A 74 -10.14 -7.82 31.09
CA LEU A 74 -8.96 -7.54 31.91
C LEU A 74 -8.34 -6.19 31.59
N GLY A 75 -8.55 -5.67 30.38
CA GLY A 75 -8.03 -4.38 29.94
C GLY A 75 -8.38 -4.07 28.50
N VAL A 76 -8.21 -2.79 28.13
CA VAL A 76 -8.41 -2.28 26.77
C VAL A 76 -7.22 -1.39 26.42
N HIS A 77 -6.75 -1.47 25.18
CA HIS A 77 -5.72 -0.59 24.63
C HIS A 77 -6.19 -0.04 23.29
N GLU A 78 -6.22 1.28 23.14
CA GLU A 78 -6.59 1.96 21.91
C GLU A 78 -5.33 2.42 21.18
N GLY A 79 -5.29 2.22 19.86
CA GLY A 79 -4.16 2.56 19.00
C GLY A 79 -3.15 1.43 18.81
N GLU A 80 -2.16 1.71 17.98
CA GLU A 80 -1.05 0.78 17.72
C GLU A 80 -0.16 0.63 18.96
N ILE A 81 0.28 -0.61 19.20
CA ILE A 81 1.17 -0.95 20.30
C ILE A 81 2.48 -1.55 19.78
N PRO A 82 3.65 -1.09 20.25
CA PRO A 82 4.92 -1.73 19.93
C PRO A 82 4.92 -3.20 20.33
N VAL A 83 5.50 -4.07 19.50
CA VAL A 83 5.46 -5.53 19.67
C VAL A 83 5.98 -5.96 21.06
N GLU A 84 7.11 -5.40 21.50
CA GLU A 84 7.69 -5.72 22.81
C GLU A 84 6.79 -5.31 23.98
N SER A 85 6.13 -4.15 23.85
CA SER A 85 5.18 -3.64 24.84
C SER A 85 3.96 -4.54 24.93
N LEU A 86 3.43 -4.99 23.78
CA LEU A 86 2.31 -5.92 23.73
C LEU A 86 2.66 -7.27 24.38
N VAL A 87 3.80 -7.86 24.01
CA VAL A 87 4.25 -9.14 24.59
C VAL A 87 4.42 -9.04 26.10
N ARG A 88 4.95 -7.91 26.59
CA ARG A 88 5.09 -7.64 28.03
C ARG A 88 3.75 -7.49 28.73
N ALA A 89 2.81 -6.76 28.12
CA ALA A 89 1.46 -6.59 28.67
C ALA A 89 0.74 -7.94 28.79
N VAL A 90 0.80 -8.77 27.75
CA VAL A 90 0.23 -10.12 27.76
C VAL A 90 0.85 -10.99 28.85
N ALA A 91 2.18 -10.96 29.01
CA ALA A 91 2.85 -11.71 30.09
C ALA A 91 2.33 -11.33 31.49
N GLN A 92 2.12 -10.03 31.74
CA GLN A 92 1.59 -9.54 33.01
C GLN A 92 0.14 -9.96 33.25
N LEU A 93 -0.68 -9.98 32.19
CA LEU A 93 -2.07 -10.44 32.26
C LEU A 93 -2.13 -11.94 32.53
N LEU A 94 -1.31 -12.75 31.86
CA LEU A 94 -1.23 -14.19 32.09
C LEU A 94 -0.83 -14.54 33.53
N ALA A 95 0.13 -13.80 34.11
CA ALA A 95 0.52 -13.98 35.51
C ALA A 95 -0.63 -13.73 36.52
N ARG A 96 -1.68 -13.01 36.11
CA ARG A 96 -2.86 -12.69 36.94
C ARG A 96 -4.09 -13.53 36.58
N ALA A 97 -4.11 -14.17 35.41
CA ALA A 97 -5.28 -14.84 34.85
C ALA A 97 -5.61 -16.19 35.54
N GLY A 98 -4.72 -16.73 36.38
CA GLY A 98 -4.93 -17.99 37.09
C GLY A 98 -4.68 -19.21 36.19
N VAL A 99 -5.65 -20.13 36.10
CA VAL A 99 -5.53 -21.36 35.29
C VAL A 99 -5.81 -21.04 33.83
N THR A 100 -4.84 -21.35 32.97
CA THR A 100 -4.96 -21.27 31.50
C THR A 100 -4.97 -22.68 30.90
N ALA A 101 -5.36 -22.79 29.63
CA ALA A 101 -5.34 -24.06 28.92
C ALA A 101 -3.91 -24.63 28.83
N ALA A 102 -3.78 -25.95 28.93
CA ALA A 102 -2.51 -26.65 28.82
C ALA A 102 -2.12 -26.96 27.36
N SER A 103 -3.04 -26.79 26.42
CA SER A 103 -2.86 -27.04 24.99
C SER A 103 -3.56 -25.93 24.17
N PRO A 104 -3.09 -25.66 22.94
CA PRO A 104 -3.78 -24.75 22.01
C PRO A 104 -5.24 -25.16 21.77
N LEU A 105 -6.07 -24.17 21.45
CA LEU A 105 -7.41 -24.44 20.92
C LEU A 105 -7.30 -24.84 19.45
N ASP A 106 -8.09 -25.83 19.07
CA ASP A 106 -8.19 -26.26 17.68
C ASP A 106 -9.11 -25.30 16.90
N PHE A 107 -8.53 -24.62 15.92
CA PHE A 107 -9.25 -23.80 14.94
C PHE A 107 -9.20 -24.45 13.56
N LEU A 108 -10.01 -23.93 12.64
CA LEU A 108 -9.90 -24.27 11.22
C LEU A 108 -8.49 -23.92 10.71
N ALA A 109 -8.01 -24.71 9.75
CA ALA A 109 -6.75 -24.40 9.08
C ALA A 109 -6.80 -22.99 8.47
N PRO A 110 -5.70 -22.22 8.50
CA PRO A 110 -5.64 -20.92 7.86
C PRO A 110 -5.97 -20.99 6.37
N GLU A 111 -6.57 -19.93 5.86
CA GLU A 111 -6.77 -19.73 4.42
C GLU A 111 -5.41 -19.77 3.69
N GLN A 112 -5.36 -20.43 2.53
CA GLN A 112 -4.13 -20.55 1.74
C GLN A 112 -4.21 -19.70 0.48
N ARG A 113 -3.10 -19.02 0.17
CA ARG A 113 -3.00 -18.24 -1.08
C ARG A 113 -3.05 -19.18 -2.29
N PRO A 114 -3.75 -18.80 -3.38
CA PRO A 114 -3.68 -19.56 -4.62
C PRO A 114 -2.25 -19.52 -5.18
N ARG A 115 -1.83 -20.61 -5.83
CA ARG A 115 -0.50 -20.72 -6.46
C ARG A 115 -0.54 -20.13 -7.87
N THR A 116 -0.42 -18.81 -7.97
CA THR A 116 -0.42 -18.06 -9.23
C THR A 116 0.97 -17.50 -9.56
N PRO A 117 1.26 -17.10 -10.82
CA PRO A 117 2.56 -16.52 -11.19
C PRO A 117 2.90 -15.23 -10.44
N LEU A 118 1.90 -14.37 -10.22
CA LEU A 118 1.96 -13.24 -9.30
C LEU A 118 1.11 -13.54 -8.06
N ALA A 119 1.35 -12.84 -6.96
CA ALA A 119 0.50 -12.84 -5.77
C ALA A 119 0.39 -11.40 -5.27
N PHE A 120 -0.83 -10.88 -5.28
CA PHE A 120 -1.15 -9.52 -4.81
C PHE A 120 -0.21 -8.43 -5.34
N PRO A 121 0.00 -8.29 -6.67
CA PRO A 121 0.90 -7.27 -7.19
C PRO A 121 0.42 -5.88 -6.76
N GLY A 122 1.25 -5.15 -6.01
CA GLY A 122 0.83 -3.91 -5.36
C GLY A 122 0.97 -2.69 -6.28
N LYS A 123 2.09 -2.57 -6.97
CA LYS A 123 2.43 -1.43 -7.85
C LYS A 123 3.21 -1.90 -9.08
N LEU A 124 3.35 -0.99 -10.03
CA LEU A 124 4.16 -1.21 -11.21
C LEU A 124 4.75 0.09 -11.74
N ALA A 125 5.81 -0.02 -12.55
CA ALA A 125 6.44 1.09 -13.26
C ALA A 125 6.82 0.66 -14.67
N VAL A 126 6.82 1.60 -15.60
CA VAL A 126 7.13 1.33 -17.01
C VAL A 126 8.18 2.29 -17.56
N SER A 127 8.92 1.83 -18.55
CA SER A 127 9.81 2.64 -19.38
C SER A 127 9.58 2.25 -20.84
N GLU A 128 8.90 3.12 -21.58
CA GLU A 128 8.63 2.92 -23.00
C GLU A 128 9.91 2.89 -23.83
N ALA A 129 10.84 3.81 -23.56
CA ALA A 129 12.12 3.91 -24.26
C ALA A 129 13.01 2.66 -24.11
N ARG A 130 12.78 1.82 -23.10
CA ARG A 130 13.54 0.60 -22.82
C ARG A 130 12.71 -0.67 -22.91
N ASP A 131 11.46 -0.57 -23.38
CA ASP A 131 10.47 -1.66 -23.39
C ASP A 131 10.49 -2.47 -22.09
N ARG A 132 10.25 -1.79 -20.97
CA ARG A 132 10.40 -2.37 -19.63
C ARG A 132 9.19 -2.09 -18.76
N LEU A 133 8.64 -3.15 -18.16
CA LEU A 133 7.67 -3.18 -17.08
C LEU A 133 8.36 -3.77 -15.84
N VAL A 134 8.22 -3.12 -14.69
CA VAL A 134 8.58 -3.68 -13.38
C VAL A 134 7.32 -3.76 -12.54
N VAL A 135 7.02 -4.94 -12.03
CA VAL A 135 5.89 -5.21 -11.14
C VAL A 135 6.43 -5.52 -9.76
N SER A 136 5.89 -4.89 -8.71
CA SER A 136 6.10 -5.38 -7.35
C SER A 136 5.13 -6.52 -7.07
N ASP A 137 5.67 -7.74 -7.09
CA ASP A 137 4.94 -8.98 -6.80
C ASP A 137 4.90 -9.16 -5.27
N THR A 138 4.10 -8.30 -4.62
CA THR A 138 4.14 -8.04 -3.18
C THR A 138 3.99 -9.31 -2.35
N GLY A 139 3.01 -10.15 -2.69
CA GLY A 139 2.72 -11.40 -1.98
C GLY A 139 3.76 -12.50 -2.19
N HIS A 140 4.65 -12.35 -3.16
CA HIS A 140 5.84 -13.20 -3.32
C HIS A 140 7.14 -12.49 -2.90
N HIS A 141 7.06 -11.32 -2.25
CA HIS A 141 8.22 -10.60 -1.71
C HIS A 141 9.37 -10.40 -2.72
N ARG A 142 9.02 -10.11 -3.98
CA ARG A 142 9.96 -10.01 -5.11
C ARG A 142 9.50 -8.96 -6.13
N LEU A 143 10.34 -8.70 -7.13
CA LEU A 143 9.98 -7.90 -8.30
C LEU A 143 10.01 -8.77 -9.56
N VAL A 144 9.13 -8.46 -10.52
CA VAL A 144 9.13 -9.07 -11.85
C VAL A 144 9.46 -8.01 -12.90
N VAL A 145 10.48 -8.26 -13.71
CA VAL A 145 10.89 -7.38 -14.81
C VAL A 145 10.53 -8.06 -16.14
N ALA A 146 9.76 -7.36 -16.97
CA ALA A 146 9.24 -7.86 -18.24
C ALA A 146 9.28 -6.79 -19.33
N ALA A 147 9.06 -7.19 -20.57
CA ALA A 147 8.70 -6.33 -21.69
C ALA A 147 7.29 -5.75 -21.52
N LEU A 148 6.96 -4.67 -22.24
CA LEU A 148 5.60 -4.12 -22.25
C LEU A 148 4.59 -5.05 -22.95
N ASP A 149 5.06 -6.05 -23.69
CA ASP A 149 4.23 -7.11 -24.28
C ASP A 149 4.01 -8.31 -23.34
N GLY A 150 4.62 -8.31 -22.15
CA GLY A 150 4.52 -9.37 -21.14
C GLY A 150 5.64 -10.41 -21.16
N THR A 151 6.62 -10.34 -22.07
CA THR A 151 7.76 -11.26 -22.07
C THR A 151 8.64 -11.03 -20.82
N VAL A 152 8.72 -11.99 -19.90
CA VAL A 152 9.51 -11.82 -18.67
C VAL A 152 11.01 -11.93 -18.96
N TYR A 153 11.75 -10.94 -18.49
CA TYR A 153 13.21 -10.89 -18.58
C TYR A 153 13.87 -11.51 -17.36
N GLN A 154 13.38 -11.14 -16.16
CA GLN A 154 14.02 -11.50 -14.90
C GLN A 154 13.05 -11.38 -13.72
N VAL A 155 13.28 -12.20 -12.69
CA VAL A 155 12.69 -12.04 -11.36
C VAL A 155 13.80 -11.60 -10.42
N ILE A 156 13.54 -10.60 -9.59
CA ILE A 156 14.51 -10.03 -8.66
C ILE A 156 14.04 -10.30 -7.24
N GLY A 157 14.87 -10.99 -6.48
CA GLY A 157 14.66 -11.42 -5.11
C GLY A 157 14.31 -12.90 -4.99
N ASP A 158 14.81 -13.54 -3.93
CA ASP A 158 14.67 -14.99 -3.71
C ASP A 158 13.26 -15.44 -3.26
N GLY A 159 12.35 -14.49 -3.07
CA GLY A 159 10.97 -14.70 -2.64
C GLY A 159 10.78 -14.91 -1.13
N THR A 160 11.86 -14.97 -0.35
CA THR A 160 11.80 -15.04 1.11
C THR A 160 11.69 -13.62 1.69
N PRO A 161 10.72 -13.34 2.59
CA PRO A 161 10.65 -12.06 3.28
C PRO A 161 11.96 -11.72 4.02
N GLY A 162 12.49 -10.52 3.80
CA GLY A 162 13.63 -10.01 4.57
C GLY A 162 14.35 -8.83 3.91
N LEU A 163 15.35 -8.27 4.59
CA LEU A 163 16.12 -7.10 4.16
C LEU A 163 17.56 -7.50 3.81
N ARG A 164 17.73 -8.28 2.74
CA ARG A 164 19.06 -8.71 2.27
C ARG A 164 19.42 -7.97 0.98
N ASP A 165 20.57 -7.31 0.98
CA ASP A 165 21.22 -6.73 -0.20
C ASP A 165 22.05 -7.80 -0.94
N GLY A 166 22.47 -7.53 -2.18
CA GLY A 166 23.30 -8.46 -2.94
C GLY A 166 23.00 -8.47 -4.44
N SER A 167 23.26 -9.60 -5.09
CA SER A 167 22.87 -9.82 -6.49
C SER A 167 21.34 -9.85 -6.65
N LEU A 168 20.86 -9.75 -7.89
CA LEU A 168 19.41 -9.74 -8.17
C LEU A 168 18.69 -11.00 -7.66
N ASP A 169 19.35 -12.17 -7.66
CA ASP A 169 18.73 -13.44 -7.27
C ASP A 169 18.86 -13.73 -5.75
N GLU A 170 19.78 -13.06 -5.05
CA GLU A 170 20.02 -13.26 -3.61
C GLU A 170 19.35 -12.20 -2.72
N ALA A 171 18.97 -11.08 -3.31
CA ALA A 171 18.31 -10.01 -2.60
C ALA A 171 16.99 -10.52 -1.98
N ARG A 172 16.59 -9.91 -0.87
CA ARG A 172 15.29 -10.17 -0.24
C ARG A 172 14.53 -8.87 -0.13
N PHE A 173 13.23 -8.93 -0.35
CA PHE A 173 12.28 -7.85 -0.05
C PHE A 173 11.28 -8.35 0.98
N CYS A 174 10.45 -7.47 1.51
CA CYS A 174 9.32 -7.82 2.34
C CYS A 174 8.13 -6.94 1.96
N GLU A 175 7.19 -7.52 1.21
CA GLU A 175 5.97 -6.83 0.75
C GLU A 175 6.30 -5.53 -0.02
N PRO A 176 7.15 -5.58 -1.07
CA PRO A 176 7.47 -4.38 -1.85
C PRO A 176 6.20 -3.77 -2.45
N GLN A 177 6.11 -2.44 -2.40
CA GLN A 177 5.01 -1.65 -2.96
C GLN A 177 5.54 -0.79 -4.10
N GLY A 178 5.59 0.53 -3.94
CA GLY A 178 5.99 1.49 -4.97
C GLY A 178 7.31 1.14 -5.64
N VAL A 179 7.30 1.14 -6.96
CA VAL A 179 8.49 1.02 -7.80
C VAL A 179 8.57 2.24 -8.71
N PHE A 180 9.78 2.75 -8.94
CA PHE A 180 10.02 3.87 -9.85
C PHE A 180 11.26 3.59 -10.70
N LEU A 181 11.17 3.82 -12.02
CA LEU A 181 12.27 3.60 -12.96
C LEU A 181 12.93 4.93 -13.37
N HIS A 182 14.26 4.97 -13.30
CA HIS A 182 15.09 6.04 -13.85
C HIS A 182 16.29 5.44 -14.60
N GLY A 183 16.15 5.28 -15.92
CA GLY A 183 17.15 4.59 -16.73
C GLY A 183 17.23 3.10 -16.35
N ASP A 184 18.40 2.65 -15.92
CA ASP A 184 18.62 1.29 -15.40
C ASP A 184 18.51 1.17 -13.88
N LEU A 185 18.23 2.28 -13.19
CA LEU A 185 17.92 2.26 -11.78
C LEU A 185 16.43 2.05 -11.55
N CYS A 186 16.09 1.14 -10.64
CA CYS A 186 14.76 1.00 -10.08
C CYS A 186 14.81 1.29 -8.57
N PHE A 187 14.00 2.23 -8.10
CA PHE A 187 13.83 2.50 -6.68
C PHE A 187 12.58 1.79 -6.18
N VAL A 188 12.66 1.19 -4.99
CA VAL A 188 11.62 0.32 -4.44
C VAL A 188 11.29 0.75 -3.01
N ALA A 189 10.00 0.97 -2.74
CA ALA A 189 9.47 1.11 -1.40
C ALA A 189 9.21 -0.29 -0.85
N ASP A 190 10.13 -0.77 -0.01
CA ASP A 190 10.09 -2.10 0.57
C ASP A 190 9.32 -2.03 1.90
N ARG A 191 7.99 -1.99 1.77
CA ARG A 191 7.05 -1.56 2.82
C ARG A 191 7.21 -2.35 4.11
N GLY A 192 7.23 -3.67 4.01
CA GLY A 192 7.31 -4.58 5.15
C GLY A 192 8.67 -4.56 5.84
N ASN A 193 9.73 -4.14 5.14
CA ASN A 193 11.04 -3.90 5.74
C ASN A 193 11.23 -2.46 6.24
N HIS A 194 10.26 -1.55 6.03
CA HIS A 194 10.42 -0.14 6.34
C HIS A 194 11.72 0.44 5.75
N ALA A 195 11.98 0.14 4.48
CA ALA A 195 13.22 0.48 3.79
C ALA A 195 12.97 0.99 2.37
N ILE A 196 13.91 1.76 1.84
CA ILE A 196 13.99 2.11 0.41
C ILE A 196 15.17 1.35 -0.20
N ARG A 197 14.90 0.64 -1.28
CA ARG A 197 15.89 -0.17 -2.01
C ARG A 197 16.20 0.48 -3.35
N ARG A 198 17.43 0.33 -3.81
CA ARG A 198 17.88 0.67 -5.15
C ARG A 198 18.33 -0.60 -5.84
N VAL A 199 17.73 -0.87 -6.98
CA VAL A 199 18.09 -1.96 -7.87
C VAL A 199 18.81 -1.33 -9.07
N ASP A 200 20.06 -1.68 -9.27
CA ASP A 200 20.79 -1.36 -10.50
C ASP A 200 20.67 -2.55 -11.46
N LEU A 201 19.81 -2.42 -12.46
CA LEU A 201 19.51 -3.47 -13.42
C LEU A 201 20.67 -3.72 -14.40
N ALA A 202 21.54 -2.73 -14.61
CA ALA A 202 22.70 -2.88 -15.48
C ALA A 202 23.85 -3.60 -14.76
N ARG A 203 24.06 -3.29 -13.47
CA ARG A 203 25.08 -3.92 -12.63
C ARG A 203 24.64 -5.23 -12.01
N GLY A 204 23.32 -5.47 -11.93
CA GLY A 204 22.76 -6.66 -11.31
C GLY A 204 22.86 -6.67 -9.78
N VAL A 205 22.68 -5.53 -9.13
CA VAL A 205 22.84 -5.38 -7.67
C VAL A 205 21.64 -4.68 -7.03
N VAL A 206 21.25 -5.13 -5.84
CA VAL A 206 20.26 -4.51 -4.97
C VAL A 206 20.93 -4.00 -3.70
N GLU A 207 20.65 -2.74 -3.34
CA GLU A 207 21.19 -2.08 -2.16
C GLU A 207 20.08 -1.38 -1.36
N THR A 208 20.21 -1.39 -0.04
CA THR A 208 19.38 -0.55 0.84
C THR A 208 19.92 0.88 0.84
N ILE A 209 19.12 1.86 0.46
CA ILE A 209 19.55 3.27 0.42
C ILE A 209 18.95 4.12 1.53
N ALA A 210 17.84 3.68 2.13
CA ALA A 210 17.27 4.29 3.33
C ALA A 210 16.55 3.23 4.19
N GLY A 211 16.47 3.48 5.49
CA GLY A 211 15.82 2.58 6.44
C GLY A 211 16.78 1.58 7.09
N THR A 212 16.44 1.18 8.32
CA THR A 212 17.21 0.23 9.15
C THR A 212 16.61 -1.17 9.18
N GLY A 213 15.42 -1.38 8.61
CA GLY A 213 14.66 -2.63 8.79
C GLY A 213 13.65 -2.60 9.94
N ARG A 214 13.68 -1.56 10.79
CA ARG A 214 12.79 -1.45 11.96
C ARG A 214 11.68 -0.44 11.72
N LEU A 215 10.51 -0.74 12.29
CA LEU A 215 9.39 0.21 12.37
C LEU A 215 9.79 1.38 13.29
N GLY A 216 9.77 2.59 12.77
CA GLY A 216 10.05 3.78 13.59
C GLY A 216 8.94 4.09 14.59
N HIS A 217 9.28 4.73 15.72
CA HIS A 217 8.33 5.21 16.75
C HIS A 217 8.58 6.68 17.11
N GLY A 218 7.57 7.41 17.59
CA GLY A 218 7.68 8.83 17.98
C GLY A 218 7.53 9.86 16.84
N PHE A 219 8.02 11.09 17.03
CA PHE A 219 8.01 12.10 15.97
C PHE A 219 9.19 11.88 15.02
N PRO A 220 8.96 11.84 13.70
CA PRO A 220 10.06 11.61 12.77
C PRO A 220 11.01 12.81 12.69
N SER A 221 12.30 12.53 12.51
CA SER A 221 13.35 13.54 12.36
C SER A 221 14.16 13.30 11.08
N ALA A 222 14.74 14.38 10.56
CA ALA A 222 15.71 14.31 9.48
C ALA A 222 17.00 13.61 9.94
N GLY A 223 17.70 12.96 9.01
CA GLY A 223 19.01 12.38 9.30
C GLY A 223 19.60 11.56 8.15
N PRO A 224 20.74 10.89 8.39
CA PRO A 224 21.34 9.99 7.41
C PRO A 224 20.38 8.85 7.08
N ALA A 225 20.07 8.68 5.80
CA ALA A 225 18.99 7.81 5.33
C ALA A 225 19.07 6.37 5.87
N ARG A 226 20.28 5.81 5.98
CA ARG A 226 20.53 4.44 6.45
C ARG A 226 20.49 4.25 7.97
N GLN A 227 20.25 5.33 8.73
CA GLN A 227 20.20 5.31 10.19
C GLN A 227 18.78 5.56 10.74
N LEU A 228 17.82 5.87 9.87
CA LEU A 228 16.45 6.19 10.25
C LEU A 228 15.57 4.95 10.27
N ASP A 229 14.79 4.79 11.33
CA ASP A 229 13.72 3.79 11.40
C ASP A 229 12.50 4.39 10.68
N LEU A 230 12.14 3.84 9.52
CA LEU A 230 11.06 4.38 8.68
C LEU A 230 9.69 3.79 9.08
N ARG A 231 8.63 4.34 8.49
CA ARG A 231 7.24 3.88 8.70
C ARG A 231 6.52 3.63 7.38
N SER A 232 6.54 2.38 6.95
CA SER A 232 5.77 1.88 5.79
C SER A 232 5.83 2.80 4.56
N PRO A 233 7.03 2.97 3.94
CA PRO A 233 7.12 3.65 2.65
C PRO A 233 6.26 2.92 1.63
N TRP A 234 5.47 3.65 0.84
CA TRP A 234 4.46 3.04 -0.03
C TRP A 234 4.61 3.40 -1.51
N ALA A 235 5.00 4.64 -1.81
CA ALA A 235 5.23 5.11 -3.18
C ALA A 235 6.47 5.99 -3.27
N LEU A 236 7.03 6.08 -4.48
CA LEU A 236 8.27 6.78 -4.77
C LEU A 236 8.16 7.58 -6.07
N TRP A 237 8.81 8.74 -6.12
CA TRP A 237 8.94 9.53 -7.34
C TRP A 237 10.28 10.26 -7.35
N TYR A 238 11.03 10.18 -8.46
CA TYR A 238 12.37 10.76 -8.57
C TYR A 238 12.39 12.00 -9.48
N ARG A 239 13.16 13.01 -9.08
CA ARG A 239 13.55 14.14 -9.94
C ARG A 239 14.87 14.75 -9.48
N ASP A 240 15.78 14.99 -10.42
CA ASP A 240 17.00 15.79 -10.26
C ASP A 240 17.85 15.43 -9.01
N GLY A 241 18.06 14.12 -8.77
CA GLY A 241 18.82 13.64 -7.62
C GLY A 241 18.02 13.50 -6.32
N PHE A 242 16.75 13.92 -6.30
CA PHE A 242 15.86 13.80 -5.15
C PHE A 242 14.83 12.68 -5.36
N LEU A 243 14.66 11.84 -4.35
CA LEU A 243 13.65 10.80 -4.30
C LEU A 243 12.57 11.18 -3.28
N PHE A 244 11.38 11.49 -3.77
CA PHE A 244 10.20 11.73 -2.94
C PHE A 244 9.57 10.40 -2.56
N VAL A 245 9.16 10.28 -1.30
CA VAL A 245 8.64 9.04 -0.71
C VAL A 245 7.33 9.33 -0.02
N ALA A 246 6.28 8.60 -0.37
CA ALA A 246 5.04 8.60 0.38
C ALA A 246 5.21 7.69 1.61
N MET A 247 5.33 8.30 2.78
CA MET A 247 5.46 7.63 4.06
C MET A 247 4.07 7.42 4.65
N ALA A 248 3.43 6.32 4.26
CA ALA A 248 2.06 6.01 4.64
C ALA A 248 1.89 5.93 6.16
N GLY A 249 2.79 5.22 6.84
CA GLY A 249 2.73 5.00 8.29
C GLY A 249 3.09 6.22 9.15
N SER A 250 3.51 7.33 8.54
CA SER A 250 3.70 8.60 9.25
C SER A 250 2.89 9.75 8.66
N HIS A 251 1.94 9.47 7.74
CA HIS A 251 1.07 10.47 7.12
C HIS A 251 1.85 11.65 6.52
N GLN A 252 2.92 11.37 5.78
CA GLN A 252 3.85 12.39 5.26
C GLN A 252 4.40 12.07 3.87
N ILE A 253 4.87 13.11 3.18
CA ILE A 253 5.80 13.00 2.05
C ILE A 253 7.20 13.34 2.55
N TRP A 254 8.16 12.49 2.24
CA TRP A 254 9.57 12.66 2.57
C TRP A 254 10.40 12.84 1.31
N VAL A 255 11.60 13.39 1.46
CA VAL A 255 12.53 13.57 0.35
C VAL A 255 13.94 13.13 0.75
N LEU A 256 14.51 12.22 -0.03
CA LEU A 256 15.89 11.75 0.06
C LEU A 256 16.73 12.47 -1.00
N ASP A 257 17.76 13.16 -0.56
CA ASP A 257 18.82 13.64 -1.43
C ASP A 257 19.83 12.50 -1.65
N LEU A 258 19.91 12.00 -2.89
CA LEU A 258 20.77 10.87 -3.24
C LEU A 258 22.26 11.23 -3.27
N ALA A 259 22.61 12.52 -3.37
CA ALA A 259 23.99 12.96 -3.35
C ALA A 259 24.54 13.06 -1.93
N THR A 260 23.74 13.58 -0.99
CA THR A 260 24.17 13.76 0.41
C THR A 260 23.78 12.61 1.33
N GLY A 261 22.78 11.81 0.94
CA GLY A 261 22.19 10.77 1.79
C GLY A 261 21.33 11.32 2.93
N LEU A 262 20.98 12.61 2.91
CA LEU A 262 20.07 13.21 3.88
C LEU A 262 18.63 12.85 3.52
N PHE A 263 17.89 12.29 4.48
CA PHE A 263 16.47 11.96 4.34
C PHE A 263 15.65 12.70 5.38
N GLN A 264 14.56 13.34 4.96
CA GLN A 264 13.77 14.20 5.85
C GLN A 264 12.30 14.33 5.42
N PRO A 265 11.38 14.67 6.36
CA PRO A 265 10.04 15.09 6.02
C PRO A 265 10.08 16.30 5.08
N TYR A 266 9.30 16.23 4.00
CA TYR A 266 9.14 17.31 3.03
C TYR A 266 7.80 18.03 3.22
N ALA A 267 6.72 17.27 3.37
CA ALA A 267 5.38 17.78 3.61
C ALA A 267 4.62 16.85 4.56
N GLY A 268 3.80 17.45 5.43
CA GLY A 268 2.97 16.75 6.40
C GLY A 268 3.48 16.93 7.84
N SER A 269 2.59 17.29 8.76
CA SER A 269 2.89 17.38 10.19
C SER A 269 2.98 16.01 10.88
N GLY A 270 2.54 14.96 10.21
CA GLY A 270 2.36 13.61 10.78
C GLY A 270 0.96 13.34 11.32
N MET A 271 0.09 14.37 11.37
CA MET A 271 -1.32 14.18 11.71
C MET A 271 -2.08 13.54 10.56
N GLU A 272 -2.99 12.63 10.91
CA GLU A 272 -3.94 12.05 9.97
C GLU A 272 -5.07 13.04 9.64
N GLY A 273 -5.27 13.34 8.36
CA GLY A 273 -6.38 14.15 7.89
C GLY A 273 -6.18 14.76 6.50
N ILE A 274 -6.92 15.82 6.21
CA ILE A 274 -6.97 16.44 4.86
C ILE A 274 -6.65 17.94 4.86
N GLN A 275 -6.18 18.48 5.99
CA GLN A 275 -5.85 19.90 6.09
C GLN A 275 -4.74 20.27 5.10
N GLY A 276 -4.95 21.32 4.30
CA GLY A 276 -3.93 21.91 3.42
C GLY A 276 -3.21 23.10 4.04
N GLY A 277 -2.43 23.80 3.22
CA GLY A 277 -1.65 24.97 3.63
C GLY A 277 -0.14 24.71 3.56
N PRO A 278 0.68 25.44 4.35
CA PRO A 278 2.13 25.28 4.36
C PRO A 278 2.57 23.82 4.51
N LEU A 279 3.67 23.43 3.85
CA LEU A 279 4.13 22.04 3.79
C LEU A 279 4.22 21.35 5.16
N ASP A 280 4.78 22.02 6.15
CA ASP A 280 5.02 21.53 7.51
C ASP A 280 3.76 21.44 8.39
N ARG A 281 2.67 22.10 7.99
CA ARG A 281 1.39 22.17 8.74
C ARG A 281 0.26 21.38 8.09
N ALA A 282 0.42 20.98 6.84
CA ALA A 282 -0.55 20.16 6.13
C ALA A 282 -0.66 18.77 6.76
N TRP A 283 -1.82 18.14 6.63
CA TRP A 283 -2.09 16.79 7.11
C TRP A 283 -2.31 15.87 5.91
N PHE A 284 -1.83 14.63 5.98
CA PHE A 284 -2.14 13.60 4.99
C PHE A 284 -2.86 12.45 5.67
N ALA A 285 -3.40 11.53 4.86
CA ALA A 285 -4.03 10.33 5.37
C ALA A 285 -3.51 9.15 4.53
N GLN A 286 -2.49 8.47 5.06
CA GLN A 286 -1.84 7.30 4.49
C GLN A 286 -1.40 7.47 3.02
N PRO A 287 -0.61 8.52 2.67
CA PRO A 287 -0.26 8.77 1.28
C PRO A 287 0.38 7.52 0.65
N SER A 288 -0.16 7.05 -0.48
CA SER A 288 0.13 5.71 -1.03
C SER A 288 0.43 5.67 -2.54
N GLY A 289 0.28 6.79 -3.24
CA GLY A 289 0.57 6.91 -4.67
C GLY A 289 1.14 8.27 -4.99
N LEU A 290 2.12 8.34 -5.89
CA LEU A 290 2.85 9.56 -6.27
C LEU A 290 3.07 9.64 -7.78
N THR A 291 2.80 10.80 -8.36
CA THR A 291 3.16 11.14 -9.74
C THR A 291 3.30 12.65 -9.88
N SER A 292 3.83 13.16 -11.00
CA SER A 292 3.98 14.60 -11.22
C SER A 292 3.77 14.98 -12.68
N ASP A 293 3.27 16.20 -12.91
CA ASP A 293 3.28 16.88 -14.21
C ASP A 293 4.56 17.70 -14.45
N GLY A 294 5.51 17.67 -13.50
CA GLY A 294 6.73 18.48 -13.49
C GLY A 294 6.61 19.78 -12.68
N HIS A 295 5.40 20.25 -12.37
CA HIS A 295 5.14 21.46 -11.60
C HIS A 295 4.77 21.15 -10.15
N VAL A 296 3.90 20.16 -9.93
CA VAL A 296 3.48 19.71 -8.60
C VAL A 296 3.59 18.20 -8.48
N LEU A 297 3.74 17.70 -7.27
CA LEU A 297 3.59 16.29 -6.95
C LEU A 297 2.12 16.02 -6.62
N TYR A 298 1.51 15.06 -7.32
CA TYR A 298 0.18 14.56 -7.03
C TYR A 298 0.27 13.36 -6.10
N VAL A 299 -0.64 13.30 -5.12
CA VAL A 299 -0.60 12.34 -4.04
C VAL A 299 -1.96 11.68 -3.86
N ALA A 300 -2.03 10.35 -3.97
CA ALA A 300 -3.19 9.58 -3.55
C ALA A 300 -3.19 9.43 -2.02
N CYS A 301 -4.28 9.84 -1.37
CA CYS A 301 -4.49 9.75 0.08
C CYS A 301 -5.70 8.83 0.35
N PRO A 302 -5.49 7.50 0.48
CA PRO A 302 -6.56 6.51 0.58
C PRO A 302 -7.49 6.73 1.77
N GLU A 303 -6.93 6.97 2.96
CA GLU A 303 -7.71 7.10 4.19
C GLU A 303 -8.65 8.33 4.20
N ALA A 304 -8.31 9.35 3.42
CA ALA A 304 -9.14 10.54 3.18
C ALA A 304 -9.94 10.48 1.86
N SER A 305 -9.80 9.39 1.11
CA SER A 305 -10.40 9.21 -0.22
C SER A 305 -10.20 10.40 -1.15
N ALA A 306 -8.95 10.86 -1.21
CA ALA A 306 -8.60 12.15 -1.81
C ALA A 306 -7.38 12.07 -2.74
N VAL A 307 -7.31 13.00 -3.68
CA VAL A 307 -6.11 13.29 -4.48
C VAL A 307 -5.64 14.70 -4.15
N ARG A 308 -4.37 14.82 -3.76
CA ARG A 308 -3.74 16.04 -3.27
C ARG A 308 -2.63 16.53 -4.17
N THR A 309 -2.28 17.81 -4.05
CA THR A 309 -1.09 18.40 -4.68
C THR A 309 -0.10 18.82 -3.61
N VAL A 310 1.19 18.71 -3.91
CA VAL A 310 2.29 19.22 -3.11
C VAL A 310 3.19 20.02 -4.04
N ASP A 311 3.37 21.31 -3.74
CA ASP A 311 4.32 22.13 -4.48
C ASP A 311 5.73 21.56 -4.34
N LEU A 312 6.49 21.57 -5.42
CA LEU A 312 7.84 21.00 -5.46
C LEU A 312 8.91 21.97 -4.93
N PRO A 313 10.13 21.49 -4.57
CA PRO A 313 11.21 22.36 -4.11
C PRO A 313 11.52 23.46 -5.13
N GLY A 314 11.77 24.68 -4.63
CA GLY A 314 11.99 25.87 -5.45
C GLY A 314 10.74 26.73 -5.68
N THR A 315 9.53 26.22 -5.41
CA THR A 315 8.30 27.01 -5.48
C THR A 315 8.24 28.05 -4.35
N PRO A 316 7.99 29.35 -4.64
CA PRO A 316 7.80 30.36 -3.60
C PRO A 316 6.57 30.08 -2.74
N ASN A 317 6.73 30.08 -1.41
CA ASN A 317 5.67 29.78 -0.43
C ASN A 317 4.95 28.44 -0.70
N PRO A 318 5.68 27.32 -0.72
CA PRO A 318 5.13 26.05 -1.16
C PRO A 318 4.05 25.56 -0.18
N LYS A 319 3.02 24.92 -0.73
CA LYS A 319 1.87 24.43 0.01
C LYS A 319 1.43 23.05 -0.45
N VAL A 320 0.64 22.40 0.41
CA VAL A 320 -0.16 21.24 0.06
C VAL A 320 -1.58 21.71 -0.27
N GLY A 321 -2.00 21.44 -1.50
CA GLY A 321 -3.35 21.67 -2.00
C GLY A 321 -4.19 20.39 -2.03
N ARG A 322 -5.36 20.47 -2.66
CA ARG A 322 -6.30 19.36 -2.82
C ARG A 322 -7.03 19.49 -4.14
N LEU A 323 -7.11 18.40 -4.90
CA LEU A 323 -7.93 18.33 -6.11
C LEU A 323 -9.34 17.86 -5.76
N VAL A 324 -9.47 16.70 -5.12
CA VAL A 324 -10.75 16.04 -4.79
C VAL A 324 -10.69 15.33 -3.44
N GLY A 325 -11.86 14.95 -2.90
CA GLY A 325 -12.04 14.36 -1.56
C GLY A 325 -12.24 15.43 -0.48
N THR A 326 -13.03 15.15 0.57
CA THR A 326 -13.39 16.17 1.58
C THR A 326 -13.08 15.82 3.03
N GLY A 327 -12.87 14.54 3.37
CA GLY A 327 -12.61 14.11 4.75
C GLY A 327 -12.41 12.60 4.88
N LEU A 328 -12.01 12.16 6.09
CA LEU A 328 -11.68 10.75 6.40
C LEU A 328 -12.87 9.78 6.28
N PHE A 329 -14.09 10.30 6.30
CA PHE A 329 -15.33 9.52 6.19
C PHE A 329 -16.22 9.97 5.03
N ASP A 330 -15.71 10.84 4.14
CA ASP A 330 -16.42 11.34 2.97
C ASP A 330 -16.05 10.55 1.71
N PHE A 331 -16.24 9.24 1.77
CA PHE A 331 -15.93 8.30 0.69
C PHE A 331 -17.19 7.86 -0.07
N GLY A 332 -17.00 7.21 -1.21
CA GLY A 332 -18.07 6.65 -2.05
C GLY A 332 -17.66 6.63 -3.52
N ASP A 333 -18.62 6.44 -4.42
CA ASP A 333 -18.38 6.44 -5.86
C ASP A 333 -19.25 7.49 -6.54
N ARG A 334 -18.69 8.67 -6.80
CA ARG A 334 -19.42 9.76 -7.47
C ARG A 334 -18.50 10.58 -8.35
N ASP A 335 -18.79 10.55 -9.64
CA ASP A 335 -18.18 11.42 -10.64
C ASP A 335 -18.67 12.86 -10.47
N GLY A 336 -17.88 13.83 -10.91
CA GLY A 336 -18.23 15.25 -10.83
C GLY A 336 -17.02 16.16 -10.76
N THR A 337 -17.19 17.33 -10.14
CA THR A 337 -16.15 18.36 -10.08
C THR A 337 -15.88 18.81 -8.64
N GLY A 338 -14.59 18.94 -8.31
CA GLY A 338 -14.14 19.45 -7.02
C GLY A 338 -14.65 18.62 -5.84
N ASP A 339 -15.27 19.29 -4.87
CA ASP A 339 -15.71 18.68 -3.61
C ASP A 339 -16.95 17.78 -3.77
N ALA A 340 -17.57 17.76 -4.96
CA ALA A 340 -18.64 16.82 -5.28
C ALA A 340 -18.10 15.40 -5.57
N VAL A 341 -16.84 15.27 -6.01
CA VAL A 341 -16.25 13.95 -6.32
C VAL A 341 -16.21 13.08 -5.07
N ARG A 342 -16.52 11.78 -5.22
CA ARG A 342 -16.30 10.76 -4.21
C ARG A 342 -15.45 9.64 -4.81
N LEU A 343 -14.41 9.28 -4.06
CA LEU A 343 -13.52 8.15 -4.27
C LEU A 343 -13.63 7.23 -3.04
N GLN A 344 -13.07 6.03 -3.11
CA GLN A 344 -12.99 5.10 -1.99
C GLN A 344 -11.60 4.47 -1.94
N HIS A 345 -10.82 4.88 -0.94
CA HIS A 345 -9.48 4.38 -0.66
C HIS A 345 -8.57 4.25 -1.91
N PRO A 346 -8.40 5.33 -2.71
CA PRO A 346 -7.58 5.28 -3.91
C PRO A 346 -6.09 5.07 -3.55
N LEU A 347 -5.51 3.97 -4.03
CA LEU A 347 -4.11 3.64 -3.72
C LEU A 347 -3.11 4.31 -4.64
N ASP A 348 -3.48 4.70 -5.87
CA ASP A 348 -2.52 5.26 -6.83
C ASP A 348 -3.02 6.37 -7.72
N VAL A 349 -2.05 7.14 -8.22
CA VAL A 349 -2.24 8.15 -9.27
C VAL A 349 -1.12 8.06 -10.29
N ALA A 350 -1.44 8.19 -11.58
CA ALA A 350 -0.47 8.26 -12.66
C ALA A 350 -0.74 9.45 -13.58
N TRP A 351 0.30 10.16 -14.01
CA TRP A 351 0.18 11.27 -14.95
C TRP A 351 0.23 10.76 -16.39
N SER A 352 -0.81 11.08 -17.18
CA SER A 352 -0.90 10.66 -18.59
C SER A 352 -0.20 11.62 -19.57
N GLY A 353 0.34 12.75 -19.09
CA GLY A 353 0.76 13.87 -19.94
C GLY A 353 -0.32 14.93 -20.14
N ARG A 354 -1.59 14.62 -19.80
CA ARG A 354 -2.73 15.56 -19.91
C ARG A 354 -3.57 15.62 -18.64
N GLU A 355 -3.87 14.48 -18.05
CA GLU A 355 -4.69 14.37 -16.85
C GLU A 355 -4.14 13.28 -15.92
N LEU A 356 -4.68 13.22 -14.72
CA LEU A 356 -4.39 12.16 -13.77
C LEU A 356 -5.29 10.96 -14.01
N LEU A 357 -4.70 9.78 -14.00
CA LEU A 357 -5.40 8.54 -13.81
C LEU A 357 -5.36 8.18 -12.34
N VAL A 358 -6.49 7.77 -11.77
CA VAL A 358 -6.65 7.43 -10.36
C VAL A 358 -7.08 5.98 -10.26
N ALA A 359 -6.33 5.16 -9.54
CA ALA A 359 -6.79 3.84 -9.14
C ALA A 359 -7.73 4.02 -7.95
N ASP A 360 -9.02 4.06 -8.22
CA ASP A 360 -10.07 4.20 -7.22
C ASP A 360 -10.37 2.81 -6.63
N THR A 361 -9.42 2.33 -5.83
CA THR A 361 -9.20 0.91 -5.50
C THR A 361 -10.45 0.23 -4.94
N TYR A 362 -11.09 0.80 -3.93
CA TYR A 362 -12.26 0.18 -3.28
C TYR A 362 -13.56 0.41 -4.05
N ASN A 363 -13.54 1.24 -5.09
CA ASN A 363 -14.62 1.30 -6.08
C ASN A 363 -14.33 0.43 -7.32
N HIS A 364 -13.22 -0.32 -7.32
CA HIS A 364 -12.82 -1.23 -8.40
C HIS A 364 -12.75 -0.58 -9.79
N LYS A 365 -12.29 0.68 -9.82
CA LYS A 365 -12.33 1.53 -11.02
C LYS A 365 -10.99 2.22 -11.27
N VAL A 366 -10.78 2.57 -12.53
CA VAL A 366 -9.81 3.59 -12.93
C VAL A 366 -10.57 4.84 -13.35
N LYS A 367 -10.25 5.98 -12.73
CA LYS A 367 -10.87 7.27 -13.03
C LYS A 367 -9.90 8.22 -13.70
N ARG A 368 -10.41 9.12 -14.53
CA ARG A 368 -9.69 10.26 -15.10
C ARG A 368 -9.99 11.52 -14.29
N LEU A 369 -8.97 12.28 -13.93
CA LEU A 369 -9.06 13.50 -13.15
C LEU A 369 -8.27 14.61 -13.85
N ASP A 370 -8.97 15.61 -14.34
CA ASP A 370 -8.36 16.84 -14.84
C ASP A 370 -7.96 17.72 -13.66
N PRO A 371 -6.65 17.99 -13.44
CA PRO A 371 -6.19 18.78 -12.30
C PRO A 371 -6.56 20.26 -12.41
N THR A 372 -6.85 20.78 -13.61
CA THR A 372 -7.21 22.18 -13.85
C THR A 372 -8.68 22.43 -13.50
N THR A 373 -9.57 21.66 -14.11
CA THR A 373 -11.02 21.80 -13.86
C THR A 373 -11.46 21.12 -12.57
N ARG A 374 -10.63 20.22 -12.03
CA ARG A 374 -10.95 19.33 -10.91
C ARG A 374 -12.10 18.37 -11.21
N THR A 375 -12.37 18.10 -12.49
CA THR A 375 -13.39 17.13 -12.92
C THR A 375 -12.81 15.72 -12.88
N CYS A 376 -13.49 14.82 -12.17
CA CYS A 376 -13.15 13.41 -12.06
C CYS A 376 -14.31 12.54 -12.57
N MET A 377 -14.00 11.68 -13.53
CA MET A 377 -14.97 10.79 -14.18
C MET A 377 -14.46 9.36 -14.20
N THR A 378 -15.38 8.40 -14.08
CA THR A 378 -15.10 6.99 -14.30
C THR A 378 -14.63 6.79 -15.74
N TRP A 379 -13.52 6.06 -15.90
CA TRP A 379 -12.96 5.80 -17.22
C TRP A 379 -13.02 4.32 -17.58
N ALA A 380 -12.67 3.43 -16.65
CA ALA A 380 -12.79 1.99 -16.81
C ALA A 380 -13.19 1.31 -15.50
N GLY A 381 -13.88 0.18 -15.58
CA GLY A 381 -14.39 -0.55 -14.42
C GLY A 381 -15.90 -0.36 -14.23
N ASP A 382 -16.65 -1.45 -14.13
CA ASP A 382 -18.09 -1.41 -13.87
C ASP A 382 -18.47 -1.18 -12.38
N GLY A 383 -17.47 -1.19 -11.50
CA GLY A 383 -17.63 -1.00 -10.05
C GLY A 383 -17.81 -2.28 -9.23
N HIS A 384 -17.86 -3.45 -9.86
CA HIS A 384 -17.93 -4.74 -9.19
C HIS A 384 -16.57 -5.44 -9.20
N PRO A 385 -16.17 -6.11 -8.10
CA PRO A 385 -14.93 -6.87 -8.08
C PRO A 385 -14.98 -8.01 -9.10
N GLY A 386 -13.96 -8.15 -9.94
CA GLY A 386 -13.93 -9.19 -10.98
C GLY A 386 -12.72 -9.11 -11.91
N HIS A 387 -12.69 -9.98 -12.93
CA HIS A 387 -11.58 -10.19 -13.87
C HIS A 387 -12.08 -10.28 -15.32
N GLU A 388 -13.01 -9.40 -15.68
CA GLU A 388 -13.63 -9.41 -17.01
C GLU A 388 -12.84 -8.50 -17.96
N ASP A 389 -12.35 -9.04 -19.08
CA ASP A 389 -11.73 -8.29 -20.18
C ASP A 389 -12.80 -7.68 -21.11
N GLY A 390 -12.44 -6.70 -21.93
CA GLY A 390 -13.32 -6.14 -22.95
C GLY A 390 -13.41 -4.61 -22.92
N PRO A 391 -14.52 -4.01 -23.38
CA PRO A 391 -14.72 -2.56 -23.36
C PRO A 391 -14.54 -1.95 -21.98
N LEU A 392 -14.07 -0.70 -21.91
CA LEU A 392 -13.72 -0.02 -20.65
C LEU A 392 -14.84 -0.07 -19.59
N GLU A 393 -16.09 0.13 -20.01
CA GLU A 393 -17.27 0.20 -19.15
C GLU A 393 -17.77 -1.16 -18.64
N ARG A 394 -17.28 -2.26 -19.21
CA ARG A 394 -17.62 -3.64 -18.80
C ARG A 394 -16.48 -4.36 -18.12
N ALA A 395 -15.24 -3.92 -18.38
CA ALA A 395 -14.08 -4.51 -17.76
C ALA A 395 -14.21 -4.45 -16.23
N ARG A 396 -13.69 -5.48 -15.56
CA ARG A 396 -13.67 -5.53 -14.09
C ARG A 396 -12.25 -5.55 -13.56
N PHE A 397 -12.11 -4.96 -12.39
CA PHE A 397 -10.90 -4.98 -11.57
C PHE A 397 -11.27 -5.48 -10.17
N TRP A 398 -10.28 -5.86 -9.36
CA TRP A 398 -10.48 -6.18 -7.96
C TRP A 398 -9.38 -5.55 -7.11
N GLU A 399 -9.73 -4.40 -6.51
CA GLU A 399 -8.81 -3.56 -5.73
C GLU A 399 -7.50 -3.23 -6.48
N PRO A 400 -7.58 -2.52 -7.62
CA PRO A 400 -6.37 -2.13 -8.36
C PRO A 400 -5.47 -1.24 -7.49
N GLY A 401 -4.23 -1.67 -7.30
CA GLY A 401 -3.28 -1.06 -6.35
C GLY A 401 -2.32 -0.05 -6.97
N GLY A 402 -2.06 -0.18 -8.27
CA GLY A 402 -1.06 0.64 -8.97
C GLY A 402 -1.35 0.89 -10.45
N LEU A 403 -0.85 2.00 -10.97
CA LEU A 403 -0.98 2.45 -12.36
C LEU A 403 0.36 2.91 -12.92
N ALA A 404 0.63 2.60 -14.20
CA ALA A 404 1.69 3.28 -14.93
C ALA A 404 1.33 3.43 -16.41
N VAL A 405 1.75 4.55 -17.00
CA VAL A 405 1.41 4.95 -18.37
C VAL A 405 2.62 4.79 -19.27
N ALA A 406 2.45 4.13 -20.42
CA ALA A 406 3.42 4.05 -21.51
C ALA A 406 2.67 4.30 -22.84
N GLY A 407 2.89 5.47 -23.43
CA GLY A 407 2.15 5.95 -24.59
C GLY A 407 0.63 5.82 -24.40
N ASP A 408 -0.02 5.10 -25.32
CA ASP A 408 -1.46 4.87 -25.32
C ASP A 408 -1.91 3.73 -24.38
N ARG A 409 -1.00 3.10 -23.65
CA ARG A 409 -1.31 1.98 -22.74
C ARG A 409 -1.16 2.41 -21.29
N VAL A 410 -2.10 1.94 -20.47
CA VAL A 410 -2.05 2.06 -19.02
C VAL A 410 -2.00 0.66 -18.43
N PHE A 411 -0.93 0.36 -17.72
CA PHE A 411 -0.77 -0.89 -16.99
C PHE A 411 -1.37 -0.70 -15.61
N VAL A 412 -2.12 -1.71 -15.14
CA VAL A 412 -2.81 -1.70 -13.85
C VAL A 412 -2.38 -2.94 -13.07
N ALA A 413 -1.87 -2.75 -11.86
CA ALA A 413 -1.64 -3.83 -10.91
C ALA A 413 -2.99 -4.18 -10.27
N ASP A 414 -3.61 -5.27 -10.72
CA ASP A 414 -4.92 -5.70 -10.26
C ASP A 414 -4.77 -6.69 -9.10
N THR A 415 -4.63 -6.11 -7.90
CA THR A 415 -4.04 -6.75 -6.72
C THR A 415 -4.74 -8.06 -6.37
N ASN A 416 -6.07 -8.03 -6.19
CA ASN A 416 -6.82 -9.19 -5.73
C ASN A 416 -7.13 -10.17 -6.87
N GLN A 417 -6.78 -9.85 -8.12
CA GLN A 417 -6.77 -10.80 -9.23
C GLN A 417 -5.41 -11.41 -9.53
N HIS A 418 -4.37 -11.00 -8.80
CA HIS A 418 -3.01 -11.51 -9.01
C HIS A 418 -2.54 -11.33 -10.46
N ALA A 419 -2.90 -10.20 -11.07
CA ALA A 419 -2.72 -9.98 -12.49
C ALA A 419 -2.23 -8.55 -12.81
N VAL A 420 -1.65 -8.41 -14.00
CA VAL A 420 -1.43 -7.10 -14.62
C VAL A 420 -2.48 -6.95 -15.72
N ARG A 421 -3.23 -5.85 -15.68
CA ARG A 421 -4.24 -5.50 -16.69
C ARG A 421 -3.69 -4.37 -17.55
N VAL A 422 -4.12 -4.29 -18.80
CA VAL A 422 -3.73 -3.22 -19.71
C VAL A 422 -4.97 -2.55 -20.26
N ILE A 423 -5.04 -1.24 -20.11
CA ILE A 423 -6.04 -0.39 -20.76
C ILE A 423 -5.39 0.22 -22.00
N ASP A 424 -5.96 -0.01 -23.18
CA ASP A 424 -5.58 0.69 -24.42
C ASP A 424 -6.51 1.87 -24.64
N GLN A 425 -5.94 3.07 -24.54
CA GLN A 425 -6.65 4.34 -24.63
C GLN A 425 -7.25 4.60 -26.01
N VAL A 426 -6.63 4.08 -27.06
CA VAL A 426 -7.05 4.29 -28.45
C VAL A 426 -8.17 3.34 -28.81
N ARG A 427 -8.04 2.06 -28.45
CA ARG A 427 -9.03 1.03 -28.74
C ARG A 427 -10.21 1.03 -27.76
N GLY A 428 -10.04 1.59 -26.57
CA GLY A 428 -11.08 1.61 -25.53
C GLY A 428 -11.37 0.22 -24.98
N VAL A 429 -10.32 -0.58 -24.74
CA VAL A 429 -10.44 -1.94 -24.22
C VAL A 429 -9.45 -2.21 -23.10
N VAL A 430 -9.82 -3.16 -22.23
CA VAL A 430 -8.99 -3.72 -21.17
C VAL A 430 -8.74 -5.20 -21.46
N TRP A 431 -7.51 -5.66 -21.28
CA TRP A 431 -7.19 -7.09 -21.29
C TRP A 431 -6.18 -7.46 -20.20
N THR A 432 -6.11 -8.73 -19.84
CA THR A 432 -5.05 -9.24 -18.95
C THR A 432 -3.74 -9.46 -19.71
N LEU A 433 -2.65 -8.89 -19.21
CA LEU A 433 -1.31 -9.11 -19.75
C LEU A 433 -0.79 -10.46 -19.27
N GLU A 434 -0.54 -11.37 -20.21
CA GLU A 434 0.16 -12.63 -19.92
C GLU A 434 1.66 -12.37 -19.70
N LEU A 435 2.15 -12.65 -18.50
CA LEU A 435 3.57 -12.61 -18.17
C LEU A 435 4.27 -13.90 -18.61
N ARG A 436 4.60 -13.98 -19.90
CA ARG A 436 5.18 -15.17 -20.54
C ARG A 436 6.57 -15.48 -19.95
N GLY A 437 6.74 -16.72 -19.50
CA GLY A 437 7.96 -17.18 -18.84
C GLY A 437 7.94 -17.05 -17.32
N LEU A 438 6.89 -16.47 -16.72
CA LEU A 438 6.71 -16.46 -15.27
C LEU A 438 5.89 -17.66 -14.82
N THR A 439 6.45 -18.44 -13.90
CA THR A 439 5.72 -19.53 -13.23
C THR A 439 5.49 -19.19 -11.76
N PRO A 440 4.47 -19.78 -11.11
CA PRO A 440 4.33 -19.71 -9.66
C PRO A 440 5.62 -20.19 -8.97
N PRO A 441 6.01 -19.61 -7.82
CA PRO A 441 7.17 -20.08 -7.06
C PRO A 441 7.07 -21.58 -6.69
N GLY A 442 8.23 -22.23 -6.61
CA GLY A 442 8.38 -23.54 -5.98
C GLY A 442 7.89 -23.48 -4.54
N GLY A 443 7.22 -24.55 -4.09
CA GLY A 443 6.62 -24.61 -2.75
C GLY A 443 7.61 -25.05 -1.69
#